data_AF-A0A1I9YID5-F1
#
_entry.id   AF-A0A1I9YID5-F1
#
_cell.length_a   1.000
_cell.length_b   1.000
_cell.length_c   1.000
_cell.angle_alpha   90.00
_cell.angle_beta   90.00
_cell.angle_gamma   90.00
#
_symmetry.space_group_name_H-M   'P 1'
#
loop_
_entity.id
_entity.type
_entity.pdbx_description
1 polymer ?
#
loop_
_entity_poly.entity_id
_entity_poly.type
_entity_poly.pdbx_seq_one_letter_code
_entity_poly.pdbx_strand_id
1 'polypeptide(L)' 'MEVGSIVRSVHIAVPQGARGIVMRILGDMAMVAWYAGEPGASQQLNTEPFFLEDLIDTGDLIRPAGAQTH' A
#
# COMPACT_ATOMS: atom_id res chain seq x y z
N MET A 1 -1.56 -30.38 11.73
CA MET A 1 -0.43 -29.44 11.69
C MET A 1 -0.54 -28.70 10.38
N GLU A 2 -1.33 -27.61 10.34
CA GLU A 2 -1.47 -26.78 9.14
C GLU A 2 -0.39 -25.72 9.17
N VAL A 3 0.61 -25.90 8.31
CA VAL A 3 1.75 -25.00 8.17
C VAL A 3 1.31 -23.78 7.38
N GLY A 4 1.16 -22.66 8.08
CA GLY A 4 1.41 -21.31 7.59
C GLY A 4 0.51 -20.81 6.46
N SER A 5 -0.69 -20.31 6.80
CA SER A 5 -1.31 -19.28 5.98
C SER A 5 -0.37 -18.05 5.99
N ILE A 6 0.35 -17.81 4.90
CA ILE A 6 0.97 -16.49 4.71
C ILE A 6 -0.21 -15.54 4.57
N VAL A 7 -0.52 -14.81 5.64
CA VAL A 7 -1.40 -13.65 5.56
C VAL A 7 -0.67 -12.62 4.71
N ARG A 8 -0.88 -12.66 3.38
CA ARG A 8 -0.48 -11.57 2.48
C ARG A 8 -1.48 -10.44 2.72
N SER A 9 -1.33 -9.72 3.82
CA SER A 9 -2.08 -8.49 4.03
C SER A 9 -1.50 -7.43 3.09
N VAL A 10 -2.14 -7.22 1.96
CA VAL A 10 -1.73 -6.23 0.95
C VAL A 10 -2.44 -4.92 1.27
N HIS A 11 -1.92 -4.16 2.23
CA HIS A 11 -2.46 -2.84 2.58
C HIS A 11 -1.58 -1.75 2.01
N ILE A 12 -2.20 -0.69 1.48
CA ILE A 12 -1.52 0.55 1.11
C ILE A 12 -1.65 1.51 2.28
N ALA A 13 -0.51 1.95 2.81
CA ALA A 13 -0.47 2.93 3.89
C ALA A 13 -0.51 4.35 3.34
N VAL A 14 -1.35 5.20 3.93
CA VAL A 14 -1.47 6.62 3.58
C VAL A 14 -1.21 7.50 4.80
N PRO A 15 -0.71 8.74 4.64
CA PRO A 15 -0.61 9.69 5.73
C PRO A 15 -1.95 9.90 6.44
N GLN A 16 -1.90 10.13 7.75
CA GLN A 16 -3.10 10.47 8.52
C GLN A 16 -3.81 11.68 7.90
N GLY A 17 -5.11 11.56 7.68
CA GLY A 17 -5.94 12.61 7.08
C GLY A 17 -5.87 12.67 5.54
N ALA A 18 -4.96 11.94 4.89
CA ALA A 18 -4.91 11.87 3.43
C ALA A 18 -5.96 10.92 2.84
N ARG A 19 -6.51 9.99 3.62
CA ARG A 19 -7.54 9.04 3.17
C ARG A 19 -8.70 9.71 2.42
N GLY A 20 -9.22 10.82 2.95
CA GLY A 20 -10.33 11.55 2.31
C GLY A 20 -9.96 12.17 0.96
N ILE A 21 -8.71 12.64 0.80
CA ILE A 21 -8.22 13.16 -0.48
C ILE A 21 -8.04 12.02 -1.48
N VAL A 22 -7.48 10.89 -1.04
CA VAL A 22 -7.28 9.71 -1.88
C VAL A 22 -8.62 9.17 -2.39
N MET A 23 -9.63 9.03 -1.51
CA MET A 23 -10.99 8.65 -1.91
C MET A 23 -11.64 9.68 -2.83
N ARG A 24 -11.42 10.98 -2.62
CA ARG A 24 -11.96 12.03 -3.51
C ARG A 24 -11.42 11.92 -4.93
N ILE A 25 -10.15 11.52 -5.09
CA ILE A 25 -9.48 11.48 -6.40
C ILE A 25 -9.75 10.15 -7.11
N LEU A 26 -9.62 9.03 -6.40
CA LEU A 26 -9.69 7.70 -6.98
C LEU A 26 -11.10 7.08 -6.87
N GLY A 27 -11.98 7.65 -6.05
CA GLY A 27 -13.30 7.07 -5.76
C GLY A 27 -13.20 5.96 -4.73
N ASP A 28 -13.96 4.89 -4.93
CA ASP A 28 -14.01 3.76 -3.99
C ASP A 28 -13.02 2.64 -4.36
N MET A 29 -12.53 2.62 -5.60
CA MET A 29 -11.69 1.56 -6.14
C MET A 29 -10.66 2.10 -7.14
N ALA A 30 -9.45 1.56 -7.10
CA ALA A 30 -8.41 1.82 -8.10
C ALA A 30 -7.80 0.52 -8.62
N MET A 31 -7.33 0.52 -9.87
CA MET A 31 -6.49 -0.57 -10.38
C MET A 31 -5.04 -0.33 -9.92
N VAL A 32 -4.47 -1.27 -9.17
CA VAL A 32 -3.12 -1.17 -8.62
C VAL A 32 -2.23 -2.22 -9.26
N ALA A 33 -1.05 -1.79 -9.73
CA ALA A 33 0.00 -2.69 -10.19
C ALA A 33 1.02 -2.89 -9.07
N TRP A 34 1.30 -4.15 -8.74
CA TRP A 34 2.27 -4.50 -7.72
C TRP A 34 3.59 -4.91 -8.35
N TYR A 35 4.67 -4.63 -7.64
CA TYR A 35 6.04 -4.90 -8.09
C TYR A 35 6.77 -5.69 -7.01
N ALA A 36 7.77 -6.49 -7.42
CA ALA A 36 8.60 -7.26 -6.50
C ALA A 36 9.48 -6.38 -5.57
N GLY A 37 9.48 -5.08 -5.82
CA GLY A 37 10.26 -4.06 -5.13
C GLY A 37 9.80 -2.69 -5.63
N GLU A 38 10.75 -1.85 -6.03
CA GLU A 38 10.44 -0.50 -6.52
C GLU A 38 9.81 -0.51 -7.93
N PRO A 39 8.67 0.19 -8.13
CA PRO A 39 8.08 0.39 -9.45
C PRO A 39 9.07 0.98 -10.45
N GLY A 40 9.08 0.47 -11.68
CA GLY A 40 9.99 0.91 -12.75
C GLY A 40 11.40 0.31 -12.70
N ALA A 41 11.86 -0.17 -11.54
CA ALA A 41 13.14 -0.89 -11.40
C ALA A 41 12.94 -2.42 -11.25
N SER A 42 11.79 -2.85 -10.72
CA SER A 42 11.49 -4.25 -10.43
C SER A 42 10.44 -4.84 -11.37
N GLN A 43 10.38 -6.17 -11.44
CA GLN A 43 9.34 -6.88 -12.19
C GLN A 43 7.95 -6.59 -11.59
N GLN A 44 6.99 -6.29 -12.47
CA GLN A 44 5.58 -6.24 -12.11
C GLN A 44 5.04 -7.65 -11.83
N LEU A 45 4.41 -7.83 -10.67
CA LEU A 45 3.89 -9.11 -10.21
C LEU A 45 2.46 -9.36 -10.68
N ASN A 46 1.57 -8.39 -10.47
CA ASN A 46 0.16 -8.46 -10.86
C ASN A 46 -0.44 -7.05 -10.99
N THR A 47 -1.61 -6.99 -11.60
CA THR A 47 -2.49 -5.82 -11.57
C THR A 47 -3.87 -6.29 -11.15
N GLU A 48 -4.42 -5.68 -10.12
CA GLU A 48 -5.71 -6.07 -9.56
C GLU A 48 -6.48 -4.87 -8.99
N PRO A 49 -7.81 -4.98 -8.84
CA PRO A 49 -8.59 -3.99 -8.14
C PRO A 49 -8.17 -3.88 -6.67
N PHE A 50 -8.04 -2.66 -6.18
CA PHE A 50 -7.81 -2.34 -4.78
C PHE A 50 -8.94 -1.44 -4.27
N PHE A 51 -9.58 -1.84 -3.18
CA PHE A 51 -10.64 -1.05 -2.55
C PHE A 51 -10.03 -0.04 -1.59
N LEU A 52 -10.46 1.21 -1.67
CA LEU A 52 -9.89 2.27 -0.84
C LEU A 52 -10.32 2.18 0.63
N GLU A 53 -11.28 1.30 0.94
CA GLU A 53 -11.62 0.98 2.32
C GLU A 53 -10.47 0.30 3.07
N ASP A 54 -9.64 -0.47 2.34
CA ASP A 54 -8.47 -1.20 2.82
C ASP A 54 -7.21 -0.31 2.98
N LEU A 55 -7.33 1.00 2.76
CA LEU A 55 -6.27 1.93 3.10
C LEU A 55 -6.04 1.95 4.61
N ILE A 56 -4.79 1.81 5.02
CA ILE A 56 -4.41 1.95 6.42
C ILE A 56 -3.78 3.32 6.66
N ASP A 57 -4.16 3.97 7.75
CA ASP A 57 -3.51 5.20 8.16
C ASP A 57 -2.14 4.86 8.75
N THR A 58 -1.10 5.52 8.27
CA THR A 58 0.29 5.35 8.75
C THR A 58 0.50 5.98 10.12
N GLY A 59 -0.49 6.72 10.64
CA GLY A 59 -0.36 7.58 11.83
C GLY A 59 0.62 8.73 11.61
N ASP A 60 1.18 9.28 12.69
CA ASP A 60 2.17 10.38 12.66
C ASP A 60 3.56 9.97 12.10
N LEU A 61 3.76 8.70 11.74
CA LEU A 61 5.03 8.22 11.20
C LEU A 61 5.12 8.40 9.69
N ILE A 62 5.33 9.64 9.26
CA ILE A 62 6.00 9.90 7.98
C ILE A 62 7.49 9.67 8.23
N ARG A 63 7.99 8.44 8.07
CA ARG A 63 9.44 8.26 7.87
C ARG A 63 9.72 8.47 6.39
N PRO A 64 10.44 9.53 6.00
CA PRO A 64 10.88 9.68 4.62
C PRO A 64 11.73 8.47 4.23
N ALA A 65 11.52 7.97 3.01
CA ALA A 65 12.33 6.93 2.39
C ALA A 65 13.78 7.41 2.28
N GLY A 66 14.57 7.20 3.33
CA GLY A 66 15.90 7.80 3.49
C GLY A 66 16.33 8.03 4.94
N ALA A 67 15.45 7.84 5.93
CA ALA A 67 15.85 7.89 7.34
C ALA A 67 16.76 6.70 7.69
N GLN A 68 18.07 6.91 7.57
CA GLN A 68 19.09 5.97 8.02
C GLN A 68 18.97 5.79 9.53
N THR A 69 18.73 4.55 9.98
CA THR A 69 18.96 4.14 11.36
C THR A 69 20.46 4.15 11.61
N HIS A 70 20.92 5.07 12.45
CA HIS A 70 22.25 5.06 13.06
C HIS A 70 22.16 4.50 14.49
#